data_AF-A0A317FP23-F1
#
_entry.id   AF-A0A317FP23-F1
#
_cell.length_a   1.000
_cell.length_b   1.000
_cell.length_c   1.000
_cell.angle_alpha   90.00
_cell.angle_beta   90.00
_cell.angle_gamma   90.00
#
_symmetry.space_group_name_H-M   'P 1'
#
loop_
_entity.id
_entity.type
_entity.pdbx_description
1 polymer ?
#
loop_
_entity_poly.entity_id
_entity_poly.type
_entity_poly.pdbx_seq_one_letter_code
_entity_poly.pdbx_strand_id
1 'polypeptide(L)'
;MGRRGRADHHGRRARRAERDLRRHRQAPPQRPARRPGPAPGVTPRAATFLPPPFTGEGRGGGPRAFAALLLMSVLNGTASAQVAPFVVTEDAILAPLEGRIGDAARGAAVVRNRETANCLICHSIPDPRERFMGDIGPPLAGVGSRLTAGQIRLRLVDATLLNPDAVMPPYHRVAGLVRVDERYRGQPVLTAQEIEDVVAFLATLKDEGE
;
A
#
# COMPACT_ATOMS: atom_id res chain seq x y z
N MET A 1 -60.13 -10.48 -23.11
CA MET A 1 -59.20 -11.03 -22.08
C MET A 1 -57.87 -10.26 -22.13
N GLY A 2 -57.36 -9.75 -21.00
CA GLY A 2 -55.91 -9.65 -20.76
C GLY A 2 -55.16 -8.30 -20.87
N ARG A 3 -55.46 -7.29 -20.03
CA ARG A 3 -54.50 -6.19 -19.70
C ARG A 3 -54.64 -5.69 -18.25
N ARG A 4 -54.38 -6.53 -17.24
CA ARG A 4 -54.39 -6.13 -15.81
C ARG A 4 -53.21 -6.65 -14.96
N GLY A 5 -52.05 -6.96 -15.56
CA GLY A 5 -50.95 -7.64 -14.85
C GLY A 5 -49.72 -6.80 -14.46
N ARG A 6 -49.45 -5.66 -15.11
CA ARG A 6 -48.13 -5.00 -14.99
C ARG A 6 -48.03 -3.97 -13.85
N ALA A 7 -49.13 -3.35 -13.46
CA ALA A 7 -49.14 -2.32 -12.41
C ALA A 7 -49.00 -2.89 -10.98
N ASP A 8 -49.57 -4.08 -10.72
CA ASP A 8 -49.51 -4.73 -9.39
C ASP A 8 -48.08 -5.16 -9.03
N HIS A 9 -47.26 -5.52 -10.03
CA HIS A 9 -45.92 -6.03 -9.78
C HIS A 9 -44.92 -4.96 -9.29
N HIS A 10 -45.05 -3.72 -9.78
CA HIS A 10 -44.23 -2.59 -9.33
C HIS A 10 -44.61 -2.14 -7.91
N GLY A 11 -45.91 -2.13 -7.59
CA GLY A 11 -46.39 -1.78 -6.24
C GLY A 11 -45.90 -2.75 -5.17
N ARG A 12 -45.83 -4.05 -5.48
CA ARG A 12 -45.32 -5.07 -4.54
C ARG A 12 -43.82 -4.97 -4.29
N ARG A 13 -43.02 -4.60 -5.31
CA ARG A 13 -41.56 -4.41 -5.17
C ARG A 13 -41.24 -3.20 -4.29
N ALA A 14 -41.95 -2.08 -4.49
CA ALA A 14 -41.76 -0.88 -3.67
C ALA A 14 -42.07 -1.15 -2.18
N ARG A 15 -43.20 -1.82 -1.89
CA ARG A 15 -43.57 -2.16 -0.51
C ARG A 15 -42.59 -3.12 0.18
N ARG A 16 -41.93 -4.00 -0.57
CA ARG A 16 -40.91 -4.91 -0.04
C ARG A 16 -39.63 -4.15 0.32
N ALA A 17 -39.15 -3.27 -0.57
CA ALA A 17 -37.98 -2.43 -0.31
C ALA A 17 -38.17 -1.53 0.91
N GLU A 18 -39.36 -0.95 1.08
CA GLU A 18 -39.67 -0.08 2.21
C GLU A 18 -39.74 -0.84 3.54
N ARG A 19 -40.19 -2.10 3.51
CA ARG A 19 -40.18 -3.00 4.68
C ARG A 19 -38.76 -3.39 5.08
N ASP A 20 -37.89 -3.65 4.11
CA ASP A 20 -36.48 -4.01 4.34
C ASP A 20 -35.71 -2.82 4.95
N LEU A 21 -35.97 -1.59 4.47
CA LEU A 21 -35.39 -0.36 5.04
C LEU A 21 -35.82 -0.11 6.49
N ARG A 22 -37.08 -0.36 6.84
CA ARG A 22 -37.55 -0.23 8.24
C ARG A 22 -36.90 -1.24 9.18
N ARG A 23 -36.60 -2.46 8.68
CA ARG A 23 -35.95 -3.51 9.47
C ARG A 23 -34.50 -3.19 9.81
N HIS A 24 -33.77 -2.55 8.89
CA HIS A 24 -32.40 -2.10 9.14
C HIS A 24 -32.31 -0.96 10.16
N ARG A 25 -33.31 -0.05 10.20
CA ARG A 25 -33.34 1.04 11.20
C ARG A 25 -33.64 0.59 12.64
N GLN A 26 -34.20 -0.61 12.84
CA GLN A 26 -34.58 -1.13 14.15
C GLN A 26 -33.56 -2.11 14.74
N ALA A 27 -32.40 -2.32 14.09
CA ALA A 27 -31.37 -3.19 14.62
C ALA A 27 -30.72 -2.57 15.88
N PRO A 28 -30.63 -3.32 17.01
CA PRO A 28 -29.99 -2.83 18.21
C PRO A 28 -28.48 -2.60 18.00
N PRO A 29 -27.86 -1.66 18.75
CA PRO A 29 -26.44 -1.39 18.63
C PRO A 29 -25.60 -2.60 19.04
N GLN A 30 -24.63 -2.95 18.19
CA GLN A 30 -23.66 -4.02 18.44
C GLN A 30 -22.77 -3.65 19.64
N ARG A 31 -22.59 -4.58 20.57
CA ARG A 31 -21.68 -4.40 21.73
C ARG A 31 -20.22 -4.33 21.26
N PRO A 32 -19.37 -3.46 21.86
CA PRO A 32 -17.96 -3.38 21.51
C PRO A 32 -17.22 -4.67 21.92
N ALA A 33 -16.41 -5.18 21.00
CA ALA A 33 -15.53 -6.31 21.23
C ALA A 33 -14.43 -5.95 22.26
N ARG A 34 -14.21 -6.84 23.25
CA ARG A 34 -13.14 -6.69 24.23
C ARG A 34 -11.78 -6.82 23.55
N ARG A 35 -10.85 -5.90 23.88
CA ARG A 35 -9.46 -5.95 23.44
C ARG A 35 -8.72 -7.15 24.06
N PRO A 36 -7.96 -7.94 23.28
CA PRO A 36 -7.05 -8.92 23.86
C PRO A 36 -5.84 -8.21 24.51
N GLY A 37 -5.39 -8.75 25.65
CA GLY A 37 -4.21 -8.26 26.37
C GLY A 37 -2.89 -8.66 25.69
N PRO A 38 -1.77 -8.02 26.07
CA PRO A 38 -0.47 -8.26 25.46
C PRO A 38 0.09 -9.64 25.83
N ALA A 39 0.69 -10.31 24.84
CA ALA A 39 1.40 -11.57 25.01
C ALA A 39 2.77 -11.36 25.72
N PRO A 40 3.24 -12.32 26.54
CA PRO A 40 4.52 -12.21 27.23
C PRO A 40 5.71 -12.29 26.26
N GLY A 41 6.72 -11.47 26.52
CA GLY A 41 7.90 -11.29 25.69
C GLY A 41 8.83 -12.50 25.64
N VAL A 42 9.35 -12.78 24.44
CA VAL A 42 10.40 -13.76 24.19
C VAL A 42 11.73 -13.01 24.07
N THR A 43 12.65 -13.24 24.99
CA THR A 43 14.03 -12.75 24.92
C THR A 43 14.85 -13.59 23.94
N PRO A 44 15.67 -13.00 23.06
CA PRO A 44 16.53 -13.77 22.17
C PRO A 44 17.75 -14.29 22.93
N ARG A 45 17.99 -15.60 22.82
CA ARG A 45 19.16 -16.29 23.36
C ARG A 45 20.26 -16.25 22.29
N ALA A 46 21.33 -15.51 22.54
CA ALA A 46 22.49 -15.48 21.66
C ALA A 46 23.20 -16.85 21.69
N ALA A 47 23.28 -17.50 20.54
CA ALA A 47 24.09 -18.70 20.34
C ALA A 47 25.37 -18.30 19.59
N THR A 48 26.47 -18.19 20.33
CA THR A 48 27.82 -18.04 19.79
C THR A 48 28.25 -19.37 19.17
N PHE A 49 28.37 -19.39 17.85
CA PHE A 49 28.87 -20.55 17.09
C PHE A 49 30.40 -20.53 17.13
N LEU A 50 31.01 -21.49 17.82
CA LEU A 50 32.47 -21.68 17.84
C LEU A 50 32.85 -22.66 16.71
N PRO A 51 33.79 -22.33 15.81
CA PRO A 51 34.26 -23.27 14.80
C PRO A 51 35.18 -24.36 15.39
N PRO A 52 35.19 -25.58 14.82
CA PRO A 52 36.01 -26.69 15.31
C PRO A 52 37.50 -26.51 15.00
N PRO A 53 38.40 -27.16 15.77
CA PRO A 53 39.85 -27.10 15.52
C PRO A 53 40.23 -27.93 14.29
N PHE A 54 40.98 -27.31 13.37
CA PHE A 54 41.65 -28.00 12.27
C PHE A 54 42.84 -28.81 12.80
N THR A 55 42.73 -30.14 12.70
CA THR A 55 43.87 -31.05 12.78
C THR A 55 44.61 -31.06 11.44
N GLY A 56 45.87 -30.66 11.45
CA GLY A 56 46.79 -30.83 10.32
C GLY A 56 47.51 -32.17 10.38
N GLU A 57 47.74 -32.79 9.22
CA GLU A 57 48.88 -33.66 8.91
C GLU A 57 48.84 -33.94 7.38
N GLY A 58 49.93 -33.70 6.64
CA GLY A 58 49.92 -33.99 5.20
C GLY A 58 51.09 -33.44 4.38
N ARG A 59 52.18 -34.20 4.37
CA ARG A 59 53.47 -33.99 3.71
C ARG A 59 53.38 -34.06 2.16
N GLY A 60 54.00 -33.09 1.47
CA GLY A 60 54.77 -33.32 0.22
C GLY A 60 54.11 -33.09 -1.16
N GLY A 61 54.68 -32.15 -1.94
CA GLY A 61 54.88 -32.33 -3.39
C GLY A 61 54.20 -31.39 -4.38
N GLY A 62 54.93 -30.35 -4.84
CA GLY A 62 54.85 -29.79 -6.20
C GLY A 62 53.91 -28.60 -6.46
N PRO A 63 54.36 -27.52 -7.16
CA PRO A 63 53.52 -26.37 -7.47
C PRO A 63 52.70 -26.64 -8.73
N ARG A 64 51.39 -26.82 -8.58
CA ARG A 64 50.44 -26.71 -9.69
C ARG A 64 49.45 -25.60 -9.35
N ALA A 65 49.67 -24.45 -9.98
CA ALA A 65 48.78 -23.31 -9.94
C ALA A 65 47.39 -23.71 -10.46
N PHE A 66 46.47 -23.96 -9.54
CA PHE A 66 45.04 -23.97 -9.84
C PHE A 66 44.52 -22.56 -9.61
N ALA A 67 44.24 -21.85 -10.70
CA ALA A 67 43.46 -20.63 -10.70
C ALA A 67 42.06 -20.96 -10.15
N ALA A 68 41.84 -20.70 -8.86
CA ALA A 68 40.53 -20.77 -8.25
C ALA A 68 39.71 -19.57 -8.73
N LEU A 69 38.89 -19.76 -9.77
CA LEU A 69 37.80 -18.84 -10.08
C LEU A 69 36.80 -18.88 -8.91
N LEU A 70 36.91 -17.90 -8.02
CA LEU A 70 35.94 -17.63 -6.96
C LEU A 70 34.65 -17.10 -7.62
N LEU A 71 33.73 -18.01 -7.93
CA LEU A 71 32.38 -17.68 -8.37
C LEU A 71 31.61 -17.11 -7.17
N MET A 72 31.70 -15.79 -6.96
CA MET A 72 30.88 -15.06 -5.99
C MET A 72 29.41 -15.12 -6.42
N SER A 73 28.68 -16.11 -5.90
CA SER A 73 27.22 -16.17 -6.02
C SER A 73 26.63 -15.00 -5.23
N VAL A 74 26.20 -13.96 -5.94
CA VAL A 74 25.42 -12.87 -5.36
C VAL A 74 24.05 -13.45 -5.00
N LEU A 75 23.84 -13.78 -3.73
CA LEU A 75 22.50 -14.01 -3.21
C LEU A 75 21.77 -12.66 -3.22
N ASN A 76 21.07 -12.38 -4.32
CA ASN A 76 20.03 -11.36 -4.32
C ASN A 76 18.86 -11.88 -3.48
N GLY A 77 18.98 -11.77 -2.15
CA GLY A 77 17.83 -11.86 -1.28
C GLY A 77 16.84 -10.77 -1.69
N THR A 78 15.66 -11.17 -2.15
CA THR A 78 14.52 -10.26 -2.29
C THR A 78 14.17 -9.78 -0.89
N ALA A 79 14.78 -8.69 -0.45
CA ALA A 79 14.37 -8.02 0.77
C ALA A 79 12.89 -7.64 0.60
N SER A 80 12.02 -8.27 1.41
CA SER A 80 10.61 -7.89 1.46
C SER A 80 10.54 -6.41 1.81
N ALA A 81 9.84 -5.63 0.98
CA ALA A 81 9.67 -4.21 1.24
C ALA A 81 9.06 -4.03 2.63
N GLN A 82 9.78 -3.36 3.52
CA GLN A 82 9.28 -3.06 4.86
C GLN A 82 8.56 -1.71 4.85
N VAL A 83 7.69 -1.51 5.84
CA VAL A 83 7.12 -0.18 6.08
C VAL A 83 8.21 0.71 6.66
N ALA A 84 8.54 1.78 5.94
CA ALA A 84 9.46 2.80 6.40
C ALA A 84 8.91 3.51 7.63
N PRO A 85 9.76 3.86 8.61
CA PRO A 85 9.34 4.70 9.73
C PRO A 85 9.03 6.12 9.22
N PHE A 86 7.99 6.74 9.79
CA PHE A 86 7.61 8.11 9.50
C PHE A 86 7.02 8.79 10.75
N VAL A 87 7.03 10.12 10.74
CA VAL A 87 6.38 10.94 11.76
C VAL A 87 5.34 11.80 11.07
N VAL A 88 4.11 11.76 11.59
CA VAL A 88 3.05 12.67 11.16
C VAL A 88 3.17 13.94 11.98
N THR A 89 3.31 15.06 11.29
CA THR A 89 3.26 16.41 11.87
C THR A 89 2.04 17.10 11.29
N GLU A 90 1.04 17.36 12.15
CA GLU A 90 -0.27 17.88 11.73
C GLU A 90 -0.91 16.99 10.65
N ASP A 91 -1.04 17.49 9.43
CA ASP A 91 -1.64 16.81 8.29
C ASP A 91 -0.61 16.37 7.22
N ALA A 92 0.66 16.24 7.62
CA ALA A 92 1.76 15.94 6.70
C ALA A 92 2.78 14.93 7.28
N ILE A 93 3.44 14.20 6.37
CA ILE A 93 4.73 13.54 6.65
C ILE A 93 5.80 14.39 5.96
N LEU A 94 6.46 15.26 6.71
CA LEU A 94 7.35 16.28 6.14
C LEU A 94 8.60 15.68 5.48
N ALA A 95 9.28 14.77 6.19
CA ALA A 95 10.48 14.11 5.69
C ALA A 95 10.14 13.04 4.64
N PRO A 96 10.90 12.93 3.54
CA PRO A 96 10.80 11.78 2.63
C PRO A 96 11.06 10.47 3.36
N LEU A 97 10.33 9.41 2.98
CA LEU A 97 10.48 8.09 3.56
C LEU A 97 11.91 7.58 3.32
N GLU A 98 12.61 7.20 4.39
CA GLU A 98 14.02 6.75 4.35
C GLU A 98 14.98 7.75 3.68
N GLY A 99 14.62 9.04 3.60
CA GLY A 99 15.42 10.06 2.91
C GLY A 99 15.50 9.88 1.40
N ARG A 100 14.60 9.09 0.80
CA ARG A 100 14.60 8.80 -0.64
C ARG A 100 14.23 10.02 -1.47
N ILE A 101 14.78 10.07 -2.68
CA ILE A 101 14.44 11.08 -3.70
C ILE A 101 13.53 10.41 -4.71
N GLY A 102 12.38 11.03 -4.97
CA GLY A 102 11.40 10.55 -5.94
C GLY A 102 11.75 10.87 -7.38
N ASP A 103 11.36 9.99 -8.29
CA ASP A 103 11.41 10.18 -9.74
C ASP A 103 10.00 10.29 -10.31
N ALA A 104 9.68 11.45 -10.89
CA ALA A 104 8.35 11.73 -11.42
C ALA A 104 7.95 10.82 -12.60
N ALA A 105 8.88 10.35 -13.42
CA ALA A 105 8.57 9.45 -14.52
C ALA A 105 8.19 8.05 -14.00
N ARG A 106 8.93 7.55 -12.99
CA ARG A 106 8.55 6.31 -12.29
C ARG A 106 7.23 6.47 -11.56
N GLY A 107 7.00 7.61 -10.90
CA GLY A 107 5.75 7.93 -10.23
C GLY A 107 4.55 7.92 -11.17
N ALA A 108 4.70 8.52 -12.36
CA ALA A 108 3.68 8.48 -13.40
C ALA A 108 3.35 7.05 -13.84
N ALA A 109 4.34 6.17 -13.91
CA ALA A 109 4.14 4.76 -14.23
C ALA A 109 3.39 4.02 -13.10
N VAL A 110 3.74 4.27 -11.84
CA VAL A 110 3.03 3.70 -10.68
C VAL A 110 1.57 4.14 -10.65
N VAL A 111 1.29 5.44 -10.84
CA VAL A 111 -0.10 5.96 -10.86
C VAL A 111 -0.95 5.28 -11.94
N ARG A 112 -0.36 4.94 -13.09
CA ARG A 112 -1.02 4.25 -14.21
C ARG A 112 -1.10 2.74 -14.07
N ASN A 113 -0.36 2.15 -13.12
CA ASN A 113 -0.34 0.72 -12.93
C ASN A 113 -1.68 0.24 -12.34
N ARG A 114 -2.45 -0.51 -13.14
CA ARG A 114 -3.78 -1.02 -12.77
C ARG A 114 -3.76 -2.29 -11.94
N GLU A 115 -2.59 -2.91 -11.78
CA GLU A 115 -2.43 -4.18 -11.07
C GLU A 115 -2.00 -3.99 -9.62
N THR A 116 -1.21 -2.95 -9.33
CA THR A 116 -0.66 -2.68 -7.99
C THR A 116 -1.31 -1.48 -7.32
N ALA A 117 -0.96 -0.25 -7.72
CA ALA A 117 -1.46 0.97 -7.09
C ALA A 117 -2.92 1.26 -7.49
N ASN A 118 -3.25 0.98 -8.74
CA ASN A 118 -4.57 1.13 -9.37
C ASN A 118 -5.24 2.49 -9.09
N CYS A 119 -4.47 3.57 -9.02
CA CYS A 119 -4.97 4.90 -8.64
C CYS A 119 -6.10 5.37 -9.56
N LEU A 120 -5.99 5.06 -10.85
CA LEU A 120 -6.93 5.49 -11.88
C LEU A 120 -8.31 4.82 -11.78
N ILE A 121 -8.50 3.78 -10.96
CA ILE A 121 -9.84 3.25 -10.70
C ILE A 121 -10.71 4.26 -9.93
N CYS A 122 -10.08 5.15 -9.15
CA CYS A 122 -10.77 6.13 -8.32
C CYS A 122 -10.56 7.57 -8.78
N HIS A 123 -9.41 7.87 -9.39
CA HIS A 123 -9.00 9.23 -9.70
C HIS A 123 -8.78 9.44 -11.19
N SER A 124 -9.03 10.67 -11.66
CA SER A 124 -8.59 11.13 -12.98
C SER A 124 -7.30 11.95 -12.90
N ILE A 125 -6.50 11.88 -13.96
CA ILE A 125 -5.29 12.68 -14.17
C ILE A 125 -5.44 13.49 -15.47
N PRO A 126 -4.74 14.64 -15.62
CA PRO A 126 -4.76 15.43 -16.84
C PRO A 126 -3.88 14.78 -17.93
N ASP A 127 -4.23 13.56 -18.36
CA ASP A 127 -3.59 12.89 -19.49
C ASP A 127 -4.63 12.36 -20.48
N PRO A 128 -4.69 12.92 -21.71
CA PRO A 128 -5.67 12.52 -22.72
C PRO A 128 -5.50 11.07 -23.21
N ARG A 129 -4.36 10.42 -22.94
CA ARG A 129 -4.11 9.02 -23.31
C ARG A 129 -4.83 8.03 -22.39
N GLU A 130 -5.11 8.40 -21.14
CA GLU A 130 -5.85 7.55 -20.20
C GLU A 130 -7.35 7.78 -20.32
N ARG A 131 -8.04 6.82 -20.94
CA ARG A 131 -9.48 6.94 -21.24
C ARG A 131 -10.41 6.40 -20.15
N PHE A 132 -9.92 5.51 -19.30
CA PHE A 132 -10.71 4.82 -18.29
C PHE A 132 -10.22 5.19 -16.89
N MET A 133 -10.81 6.24 -16.35
CA MET A 133 -10.51 6.78 -15.02
C MET A 133 -11.80 6.92 -14.22
N GLY A 134 -11.72 6.68 -12.91
CA GLY A 134 -12.85 6.84 -12.00
C GLY A 134 -12.99 8.26 -11.45
N ASP A 135 -14.09 8.45 -10.71
CA ASP A 135 -14.51 9.70 -10.07
C ASP A 135 -14.92 9.49 -8.60
N ILE A 136 -14.54 8.36 -8.00
CA ILE A 136 -14.77 8.06 -6.58
C ILE A 136 -13.94 9.00 -5.70
N GLY A 137 -12.69 9.25 -6.11
CA GLY A 137 -11.80 10.23 -5.48
C GLY A 137 -11.76 11.53 -6.28
N PRO A 138 -11.30 12.64 -5.67
CA PRO A 138 -11.15 13.91 -6.39
C PRO A 138 -10.16 13.80 -7.57
N PRO A 139 -10.33 14.60 -8.63
CA PRO A 139 -9.34 14.67 -9.71
C PRO A 139 -7.96 15.08 -9.17
N LEU A 140 -6.90 14.48 -9.73
CA LEU A 140 -5.51 14.76 -9.34
C LEU A 140 -4.90 15.94 -10.12
N ALA A 141 -5.58 16.45 -11.15
CA ALA A 141 -5.19 17.70 -11.80
C ALA A 141 -5.10 18.83 -10.76
N GLY A 142 -3.98 19.57 -10.73
CA GLY A 142 -3.73 20.66 -9.77
C GLY A 142 -3.38 20.23 -8.34
N VAL A 143 -3.22 18.93 -8.05
CA VAL A 143 -2.92 18.48 -6.68
C VAL A 143 -1.60 19.04 -6.15
N GLY A 144 -0.60 19.23 -7.02
CA GLY A 144 0.68 19.84 -6.67
C GLY A 144 0.61 21.33 -6.34
N SER A 145 -0.49 22.01 -6.74
CA SER A 145 -0.79 23.38 -6.31
C SER A 145 -1.55 23.40 -4.98
N ARG A 146 -2.41 22.41 -4.75
CA ARG A 146 -3.29 22.36 -3.56
C ARG A 146 -2.63 21.77 -2.31
N LEU A 147 -1.66 20.88 -2.48
CA LEU A 147 -1.05 20.13 -1.39
C LEU A 147 0.47 20.20 -1.46
N THR A 148 1.10 20.32 -0.29
CA THR A 148 2.55 20.15 -0.16
C THR A 148 2.95 18.69 -0.38
N ALA A 149 4.21 18.44 -0.71
CA ALA A 149 4.74 17.09 -0.86
C ALA A 149 4.50 16.21 0.38
N GLY A 150 4.60 16.78 1.59
CA GLY A 150 4.35 16.05 2.83
C GLY A 150 2.88 15.68 3.05
N GLN A 151 1.96 16.54 2.63
CA GLN A 151 0.52 16.27 2.66
C GLN A 151 0.12 15.21 1.62
N ILE A 152 0.75 15.21 0.43
CA ILE A 152 0.57 14.16 -0.58
C ILE A 152 1.09 12.82 -0.02
N ARG A 153 2.30 12.82 0.56
CA ARG A 153 2.92 11.64 1.15
C ARG A 153 2.05 11.00 2.22
N LEU A 154 1.48 11.78 3.14
CA LEU A 154 0.58 11.24 4.17
C LEU A 154 -0.62 10.52 3.57
N ARG A 155 -1.25 11.08 2.52
CA ARG A 155 -2.40 10.45 1.85
C ARG A 155 -2.04 9.13 1.17
N LEU A 156 -0.85 9.05 0.58
CA LEU A 156 -0.36 7.82 -0.06
C LEU A 156 0.03 6.76 0.98
N VAL A 157 0.74 7.16 2.03
CA VAL A 157 1.09 6.26 3.14
C VAL A 157 -0.19 5.70 3.74
N ASP A 158 -1.10 6.59 4.12
CA ASP A 158 -2.32 6.23 4.84
C ASP A 158 -3.34 7.38 4.95
N ALA A 159 -4.26 7.47 4.00
CA ALA A 159 -5.34 8.46 4.04
C ALA A 159 -6.27 8.31 5.27
N THR A 160 -6.32 7.13 5.91
CA THR A 160 -7.20 6.91 7.07
C THR A 160 -6.72 7.63 8.34
N LEU A 161 -5.46 8.07 8.37
CA LEU A 161 -4.93 8.92 9.44
C LEU A 161 -5.50 10.35 9.40
N LEU A 162 -5.97 10.79 8.23
CA LEU A 162 -6.65 12.07 8.03
C LEU A 162 -8.17 11.94 8.18
N ASN A 163 -8.73 10.88 7.61
CA ASN A 163 -10.16 10.59 7.67
C ASN A 163 -10.36 9.07 7.88
N PRO A 164 -10.79 8.62 9.07
CA PRO A 164 -11.02 7.20 9.36
C PRO A 164 -11.98 6.49 8.40
N ASP A 165 -12.87 7.24 7.74
CA ASP A 165 -13.84 6.73 6.76
C ASP A 165 -13.31 6.76 5.30
N ALA A 166 -12.03 7.09 5.10
CA ALA A 166 -11.43 7.15 3.77
C ALA A 166 -11.50 5.80 3.05
N VAL A 167 -12.01 5.82 1.81
CA VAL A 167 -12.05 4.65 0.92
C VAL A 167 -10.70 4.44 0.23
N MET A 168 -9.90 5.51 0.06
CA MET A 168 -8.56 5.41 -0.52
C MET A 168 -7.68 4.47 0.34
N PRO A 169 -7.11 3.39 -0.24
CA PRO A 169 -6.34 2.42 0.54
C PRO A 169 -5.06 3.03 1.13
N PRO A 170 -4.61 2.55 2.31
CA PRO A 170 -3.27 2.86 2.81
C PRO A 170 -2.23 2.04 2.02
N TYR A 171 -1.43 2.68 1.17
CA TYR A 171 -0.49 1.97 0.29
C TYR A 171 0.79 1.53 1.00
N HIS A 172 1.12 2.15 2.14
CA HIS A 172 2.36 1.87 2.89
C HIS A 172 2.10 1.35 4.31
N ARG A 173 1.13 0.43 4.45
CA ARG A 173 0.71 -0.19 5.73
C ARG A 173 0.68 -1.71 5.62
N VAL A 174 1.09 -2.40 6.69
CA VAL A 174 1.04 -3.88 6.80
C VAL A 174 0.26 -4.41 8.00
N ALA A 175 -0.09 -3.54 8.96
CA ALA A 175 -0.77 -3.91 10.19
C ALA A 175 -2.26 -3.54 10.16
N GLY A 176 -3.07 -4.21 11.00
CA GLY A 176 -4.50 -3.91 11.12
C GLY A 176 -5.36 -4.32 9.92
N LEU A 177 -4.83 -5.17 9.04
CA LEU A 177 -5.50 -5.66 7.85
C LEU A 177 -6.10 -7.05 8.08
N VAL A 178 -7.19 -7.36 7.37
CA VAL A 178 -7.89 -8.65 7.48
C VAL A 178 -7.96 -9.35 6.12
N ARG A 179 -7.69 -10.67 6.11
CA ARG A 179 -7.74 -11.51 4.89
C ARG A 179 -6.90 -10.95 3.73
N VAL A 180 -5.66 -10.57 4.04
CA VAL A 180 -4.70 -10.04 3.06
C VAL A 180 -4.30 -11.14 2.07
N ASP A 181 -4.33 -10.81 0.78
CA ASP A 181 -3.83 -11.63 -0.33
C ASP A 181 -2.37 -12.02 -0.06
N GLU A 182 -1.97 -13.23 -0.47
CA GLU A 182 -0.61 -13.76 -0.22
C GLU A 182 0.47 -12.79 -0.71
N ARG A 183 0.22 -12.11 -1.84
CA ARG A 183 1.17 -11.19 -2.46
C ARG A 183 1.51 -9.97 -1.60
N TYR A 184 0.70 -9.64 -0.58
CA TYR A 184 0.91 -8.46 0.28
C TYR A 184 1.03 -8.82 1.77
N ARG A 185 1.19 -10.10 2.12
CA ARG A 185 1.37 -10.47 3.53
C ARG A 185 2.72 -9.98 4.04
N GLY A 186 2.68 -9.14 5.08
CA GLY A 186 3.87 -8.60 5.72
C GLY A 186 4.61 -7.53 4.92
N GLN A 187 4.06 -7.08 3.78
CA GLN A 187 4.67 -6.06 2.94
C GLN A 187 3.65 -5.06 2.40
N PRO A 188 4.00 -3.77 2.27
CA PRO A 188 3.09 -2.76 1.79
C PRO A 188 2.80 -2.95 0.30
N VAL A 189 1.73 -2.32 -0.19
CA VAL A 189 1.38 -2.32 -1.62
C VAL A 189 2.41 -1.53 -2.42
N LEU A 190 2.87 -0.40 -1.88
CA LEU A 190 3.93 0.42 -2.45
C LEU A 190 5.11 0.50 -1.49
N THR A 191 6.32 0.37 -2.01
CA THR A 191 7.57 0.59 -1.29
C THR A 191 7.77 2.07 -0.95
N ALA A 192 8.68 2.37 -0.03
CA ALA A 192 9.05 3.75 0.29
C ALA A 192 9.51 4.53 -0.95
N GLN A 193 10.25 3.87 -1.85
CA GLN A 193 10.70 4.48 -3.10
C GLN A 193 9.53 4.79 -4.04
N GLU A 194 8.60 3.86 -4.22
CA GLU A 194 7.43 4.07 -5.07
C GLU A 194 6.52 5.18 -4.52
N ILE A 195 6.38 5.28 -3.19
CA ILE A 195 5.67 6.40 -2.56
C ILE A 195 6.34 7.73 -2.95
N GLU A 196 7.65 7.87 -2.78
CA GLU A 196 8.34 9.12 -3.14
C GLU A 196 8.30 9.41 -4.64
N ASP A 197 8.38 8.39 -5.49
CA ASP A 197 8.23 8.54 -6.93
C ASP A 197 6.83 9.10 -7.28
N VAL A 198 5.76 8.56 -6.67
CA VAL A 198 4.39 9.07 -6.84
C VAL A 198 4.25 10.48 -6.29
N VAL A 199 4.82 10.79 -5.11
CA VAL A 199 4.84 12.16 -4.56
C VAL A 199 5.48 13.13 -5.55
N ALA A 200 6.65 12.75 -6.11
CA ALA A 200 7.35 13.57 -7.08
C ALA A 200 6.52 13.82 -8.34
N PHE A 201 5.82 12.81 -8.86
CA PHE A 201 4.90 12.98 -9.99
C PHE A 201 3.70 13.86 -9.66
N LEU A 202 3.01 13.62 -8.55
CA LEU A 202 1.82 14.38 -8.19
C LEU A 202 2.15 15.85 -7.89
N ALA A 203 3.34 16.12 -7.37
CA ALA A 203 3.83 17.49 -7.17
C ALA A 203 4.04 18.27 -8.48
N THR A 204 4.20 17.60 -9.63
CA THR A 204 4.27 18.28 -10.93
C THR A 204 2.91 18.64 -11.52
N LEU A 205 1.82 18.05 -11.01
CA LEU A 205 0.46 18.31 -11.47
C LEU A 205 -0.07 19.60 -10.85
N LYS A 206 0.39 20.74 -11.36
CA LYS A 206 -0.06 22.08 -10.97
C LYS A 206 -1.18 22.59 -11.88
N ASP A 207 -1.97 23.53 -11.38
CA ASP A 207 -2.94 24.25 -12.21
C ASP A 207 -2.21 25.07 -13.29
N GLU A 208 -2.78 25.19 -14.49
CA GLU A 208 -2.19 26.01 -15.55
C GLU A 208 -2.30 27.49 -15.18
N GLY A 209 -1.19 28.11 -14.79
CA GLY A 209 -1.14 29.54 -14.44
C GLY A 209 -0.11 29.97 -13.40
N GLU A 210 0.72 29.07 -12.86
CA GLU A 210 1.74 29.38 -11.85
C GLU A 210 3.08 28.67 -12.07
#